data_AF-A0A3S4K6S2-F1
#
_entry.id   AF-A0A3S4K6S2-F1
#
_cell.length_a   1.000
_cell.length_b   1.000
_cell.length_c   1.000
_cell.angle_alpha   90.00
_cell.angle_beta   90.00
_cell.angle_gamma   90.00
#
_symmetry.space_group_name_H-M   'P 1'
#
loop_
_entity.id
_entity.type
_entity.pdbx_description
1 polymer ?
#
loop_
_entity_poly.entity_id
_entity_poly.type
_entity_poly.pdbx_seq_one_letter_code
_entity_poly.pdbx_strand_id
1 'polypeptide(L)' 'MMNVNAVYAEKCVTPDEAVTLITSGSHLSMGMFAAEPPALLNALAKRAKRGEINDLRVYCYETASIAGNTIFPL' A
#
# COMPACT_ATOMS: atom_id res chain seq x y z
N MET A 1 -12.31 27.98 -8.65
CA MET A 1 -11.61 27.43 -7.47
C MET A 1 -12.09 26.00 -7.28
N MET A 2 -11.18 25.03 -7.22
CA MET A 2 -11.54 23.61 -7.12
C MET A 2 -12.20 23.35 -5.76
N ASN A 3 -13.36 22.68 -5.75
CA ASN A 3 -14.00 22.27 -4.51
C ASN A 3 -13.22 21.08 -3.93
N VAL A 4 -12.30 21.36 -3.03
CA VAL A 4 -11.41 20.36 -2.42
C VAL A 4 -12.16 19.27 -1.65
N ASN A 5 -13.32 19.59 -1.07
CA ASN A 5 -14.13 18.63 -0.33
C ASN A 5 -14.77 17.59 -1.26
N ALA A 6 -15.25 18.03 -2.43
CA ALA A 6 -15.80 17.12 -3.43
C ALA A 6 -14.72 16.14 -3.94
N VAL A 7 -13.51 16.65 -4.19
CA VAL A 7 -12.37 15.84 -4.67
C VAL A 7 -11.88 14.87 -3.59
N TYR A 8 -11.88 15.28 -2.31
CA TYR A 8 -11.53 14.40 -1.20
C TYR A 8 -12.55 13.26 -1.06
N ALA A 9 -13.85 13.58 -1.09
CA ALA A 9 -14.92 12.59 -1.01
C ALA A 9 -14.85 11.57 -2.16
N GLU A 10 -14.51 12.01 -3.37
CA GLU A 10 -14.34 11.14 -4.55
C GLU A 10 -13.15 10.18 -4.40
N LYS A 11 -12.05 10.61 -3.78
CA LYS A 11 -10.81 9.81 -3.64
C LYS A 11 -10.75 8.98 -2.37
N CYS A 12 -11.65 9.21 -1.41
CA CYS A 12 -11.67 8.49 -0.14
C CYS A 12 -12.26 7.09 -0.33
N VAL A 13 -11.39 6.08 -0.38
CA VAL A 13 -11.74 4.67 -0.59
C VAL A 13 -11.19 3.80 0.54
N THR A 14 -11.61 2.55 0.61
CA THR A 14 -11.08 1.59 1.58
C THR A 14 -9.64 1.18 1.24
N PRO A 15 -8.84 0.70 2.22
CA PRO A 15 -7.49 0.21 1.95
C PRO A 15 -7.44 -0.95 0.94
N ASP A 16 -8.40 -1.88 1.02
CA ASP A 16 -8.51 -3.00 0.08
C ASP A 16 -8.79 -2.52 -1.36
N GLU A 17 -9.67 -1.53 -1.54
CA GLU A 17 -9.91 -0.91 -2.85
C GLU A 17 -8.68 -0.15 -3.36
N ALA A 18 -8.02 0.63 -2.49
CA ALA A 18 -6.86 1.44 -2.87
C ALA A 18 -5.71 0.58 -3.43
N VAL A 19 -5.42 -0.55 -2.78
CA VAL A 19 -4.31 -1.41 -3.21
C VAL A 19 -4.60 -2.19 -4.49
N THR A 20 -5.86 -2.24 -4.97
CA THR A 20 -6.19 -2.87 -6.27
C THR A 20 -5.53 -2.16 -7.46
N LEU A 21 -5.22 -0.87 -7.31
CA LEU A 21 -4.60 -0.04 -8.33
C LEU A 21 -3.13 -0.43 -8.61
N ILE A 22 -2.51 -1.18 -7.70
CA ILE A 22 -1.12 -1.64 -7.87
C ILE A 22 -1.10 -2.85 -8.80
N THR A 23 -0.28 -2.80 -9.86
CA THR A 23 -0.15 -3.88 -10.83
C THR A 23 1.00 -4.83 -10.48
N SER A 24 0.89 -6.10 -10.84
CA SER A 24 2.00 -7.05 -10.78
C SER A 24 3.19 -6.58 -11.63
N GLY A 25 4.41 -6.95 -11.25
CA GLY A 25 5.64 -6.54 -11.95
C GLY A 25 6.05 -5.08 -11.73
N SER A 26 5.28 -4.32 -10.95
CA SER A 26 5.57 -2.90 -10.69
C SER A 26 6.60 -2.70 -9.58
N HIS A 27 7.07 -1.47 -9.46
CA HIS A 27 7.94 -1.03 -8.39
C HIS A 27 7.16 -0.13 -7.43
N LEU A 28 7.22 -0.42 -6.13
CA LEU A 28 6.54 0.32 -5.07
C LEU A 28 7.55 0.89 -4.08
N SER A 29 7.22 2.03 -3.50
CA SER A 29 7.95 2.63 -2.37
C SER A 29 6.96 3.14 -1.33
N MET A 30 7.46 3.48 -0.14
CA MET A 30 6.66 3.95 0.99
C MET A 30 7.45 4.92 1.86
N GLY A 31 6.72 5.66 2.71
CA GLY A 31 7.34 6.50 3.73
C GLY A 31 8.19 5.69 4.71
N MET A 32 9.20 6.35 5.30
CA MET A 32 10.15 5.74 6.22
C MET A 32 9.59 5.67 7.65
N PHE A 33 9.94 4.60 8.38
CA PHE A 33 9.67 4.42 9.80
C PHE A 33 8.21 4.70 10.19
N ALA A 34 7.93 5.79 10.92
CA ALA A 34 6.59 6.15 11.38
C ALA A 34 5.62 6.53 10.24
N ALA A 35 6.14 6.78 9.03
CA ALA A 35 5.33 7.09 7.85
C ALA A 35 4.93 5.83 7.04
N GLU A 36 5.32 4.63 7.46
CA GLU A 36 4.78 3.39 6.89
C GLU A 36 3.25 3.37 7.06
N PRO A 37 2.46 3.14 6.00
CA PRO A 37 1.00 3.22 6.09
C PRO A 37 0.39 1.85 6.48
N PRO A 38 0.08 1.59 7.77
CA PRO A 38 -0.25 0.24 8.24
C PRO A 38 -1.50 -0.35 7.58
N ALA A 39 -2.53 0.45 7.33
CA ALA A 39 -3.76 -0.04 6.72
C ALA A 39 -3.54 -0.51 5.27
N LEU A 40 -2.75 0.24 4.50
CA LEU A 40 -2.43 -0.09 3.11
C LEU A 40 -1.48 -1.29 3.01
N LEU A 41 -0.45 -1.35 3.86
CA LEU A 41 0.49 -2.48 3.87
C LEU A 41 -0.18 -3.80 4.28
N ASN A 42 -1.10 -3.75 5.25
CA ASN A 42 -1.90 -4.93 5.62
C ASN A 42 -2.83 -5.39 4.48
N ALA A 43 -3.51 -4.47 3.80
CA ALA A 43 -4.37 -4.81 2.66
C ALA A 43 -3.56 -5.40 1.50
N LEU A 44 -2.39 -4.83 1.20
CA LEU A 44 -1.49 -5.34 0.18
C LEU A 44 -0.97 -6.74 0.52
N ALA A 45 -0.56 -6.97 1.77
CA ALA A 45 -0.13 -8.29 2.24
C ALA A 45 -1.24 -9.34 2.14
N LYS A 46 -2.50 -8.98 2.47
CA LYS A 46 -3.65 -9.86 2.27
C LYS A 46 -3.86 -10.20 0.79
N ARG A 47 -3.78 -9.20 -0.09
CA ARG A 47 -3.90 -9.39 -1.55
C ARG A 47 -2.83 -10.32 -2.10
N ALA A 48 -1.57 -10.16 -1.67
CA ALA A 48 -0.47 -11.04 -2.05
C ALA A 48 -0.68 -12.48 -1.55
N LYS A 49 -1.15 -12.66 -0.30
CA LYS A 49 -1.50 -14.00 0.24
C LYS A 49 -2.61 -14.72 -0.54
N ARG A 50 -3.51 -13.98 -1.20
CA ARG A 50 -4.54 -14.53 -2.10
C ARG A 50 -4.01 -14.82 -3.53
N GLY A 51 -2.76 -14.48 -3.83
CA GLY A 51 -2.15 -14.65 -5.15
C GLY A 51 -2.60 -13.63 -6.21
N GLU A 52 -3.27 -12.55 -5.78
CA GLU A 52 -3.87 -11.54 -6.67
C GLU A 52 -2.89 -10.45 -7.13
N ILE A 53 -1.65 -10.48 -6.63
CA ILE A 53 -0.55 -9.62 -7.05
C ILE A 53 0.78 -10.38 -6.89
N ASN A 54 1.66 -10.27 -7.87
CA ASN A 54 2.93 -10.99 -7.92
C ASN A 54 4.05 -10.09 -8.49
N ASP A 55 5.30 -10.47 -8.30
CA ASP A 55 6.48 -9.75 -8.81
C ASP A 55 6.51 -8.25 -8.44
N LEU A 56 6.10 -7.93 -7.21
CA LEU A 56 6.14 -6.56 -6.70
C LEU A 56 7.51 -6.29 -6.07
N ARG A 57 8.25 -5.31 -6.60
CA ARG A 57 9.53 -4.88 -6.02
C ARG A 57 9.33 -3.69 -5.12
N VAL A 58 9.64 -3.83 -3.84
CA VAL A 58 9.49 -2.76 -2.85
C VAL A 58 10.84 -2.17 -2.49
N TYR A 59 11.02 -0.88 -2.78
CA TYR A 59 12.23 -0.12 -2.44
C TYR A 59 11.92 0.81 -1.25
N CYS A 60 12.58 0.58 -0.13
CA CYS A 60 12.36 1.33 1.11
C CYS A 60 13.65 1.52 1.92
N TYR A 61 13.60 2.48 2.85
CA TYR A 61 14.64 2.77 3.84
C TYR A 61 14.00 2.85 5.24
N GLU A 62 14.80 2.64 6.29
CA GLU A 62 14.38 2.76 7.70
C GLU A 62 13.08 2.01 8.01
N THR A 63 13.08 0.71 7.70
CA THR A 63 11.91 -0.15 7.88
C THR A 63 11.54 -0.30 9.35
N ALA A 64 10.28 -0.04 9.67
CA ALA A 64 9.71 -0.33 10.97
C ALA A 64 9.12 -1.75 11.00
N SER A 65 8.60 -2.15 12.16
CA SER A 65 7.99 -3.47 12.35
C SER A 65 6.74 -3.70 11.49
N ILE A 66 6.10 -2.63 11.00
CA ILE A 66 4.87 -2.71 10.22
C ILE A 66 5.15 -3.37 8.88
N ALA A 67 6.11 -2.85 8.10
CA ALA A 67 6.52 -3.49 6.85
C ALA A 67 7.11 -4.89 7.05
N GLY A 68 7.93 -5.07 8.09
CA GLY A 68 8.53 -6.36 8.44
C GLY A 68 7.52 -7.47 8.74
N ASN A 69 6.37 -7.11 9.34
CA ASN A 69 5.31 -8.06 9.69
C ASN A 69 4.23 -8.24 8.62
N THR A 70 4.28 -7.48 7.52
CA THR A 70 3.23 -7.46 6.49
C THR A 70 3.71 -7.94 5.13
N ILE A 71 4.51 -7.14 4.44
CA ILE A 71 4.87 -7.35 3.03
C ILE A 71 6.24 -8.02 2.84
N PHE A 72 7.13 -7.95 3.83
CA PHE A 72 8.44 -8.63 3.81
C PHE A 72 8.52 -10.04 4.43
N PRO A 73 7.54 -10.57 5.19
CA PRO A 73 7.56 -11.96 5.62
C PRO A 73 7.05 -12.94 4.55
N LEU A 74 6.66 -12.43 3.37
CA LEU A 74 6.27 -13.20 2.18
C LEU A 74 7.49 -13.48 1.31
#